data_AF-A0A937NDK8-F1
#
_entry.id   AF-A0A937NDK8-F1
#
_cell.length_a   1.000
_cell.length_b   1.000
_cell.length_c   1.000
_cell.angle_alpha   90.00
_cell.angle_beta   90.00
_cell.angle_gamma   90.00
#
_symmetry.space_group_name_H-M   'P 1'
#
loop_
_entity.id
_entity.type
_entity.pdbx_description
1 polymer ?
#
loop_
_entity_poly.entity_id
_entity_poly.type
_entity_poly.pdbx_seq_one_letter_code
_entity_poly.pdbx_strand_id
1 'polypeptide(L)'
;MNAMTKPLNYLSVLIAVLVAAMDVPTQAQQPSRVRDRLWIWGHPAGVYNASYLAPLGKESTIEPVAAADTMGIHNMIFVRYQDKPRPPFEKHYEPFKKLDRVYWSLVGAGGATSEDERRHVIRLAEQTENIAGFILDDFFHARPRMWLAANHPRFPVTLTITPPVPTSCQHVELIQTDWRTGDYRSKDVAIEVSTDGQQFTLVQAAELPNEAGKSLRITLPTGPFRVFRVQVRSTHDTKGAISCGLKAVRFLRDGQPVDLQNWKAGASSTYPGFAADGVLEDGERFSASLSPEQLHALGERHYRGKKLPITAVVYARQISPWLKPYLDEVDQVSLWTWRPADLDRVTENLTALEKLVPGRPVLLGCYMYDFDQRKSLPVERMKMQVELGYRWLREGRIAGMIFLATPNVDVGLEAVEWTREWIVQVGDEKLK
;
A
#
# COMPACT_ATOMS: atom_id res chain seq x y z
N MET A 1 -53.95 18.78 77.54
CA MET A 1 -52.93 19.75 78.00
C MET A 1 -51.57 19.27 77.49
N ASN A 2 -50.95 20.07 76.60
CA ASN A 2 -49.52 20.20 76.20
C ASN A 2 -48.63 18.94 76.15
N ALA A 3 -47.78 18.67 75.16
CA ALA A 3 -47.42 19.30 73.89
C ALA A 3 -46.51 18.31 73.09
N MET A 4 -46.48 18.45 71.76
CA MET A 4 -45.35 18.32 70.80
C MET A 4 -44.23 17.26 71.07
N THR A 5 -43.75 16.41 70.14
CA THR A 5 -43.30 16.69 68.76
C THR A 5 -42.77 15.41 68.05
N LYS A 6 -42.93 15.36 66.71
CA LYS A 6 -42.20 14.63 65.64
C LYS A 6 -42.36 13.09 65.46
N PRO A 7 -42.59 12.61 64.22
CA PRO A 7 -42.54 11.19 63.86
C PRO A 7 -41.19 10.72 63.28
N LEU A 8 -40.91 9.44 63.52
CA LEU A 8 -39.81 8.61 63.04
C LEU A 8 -39.68 8.62 61.50
N ASN A 9 -38.44 8.58 61.01
CA ASN A 9 -38.13 8.03 59.69
C ASN A 9 -36.85 7.17 59.76
N TYR A 10 -36.96 5.99 59.16
CA TYR A 10 -35.99 4.90 59.09
C TYR A 10 -34.67 5.34 58.46
N LEU A 11 -33.55 5.08 59.15
CA LEU A 11 -32.20 5.27 58.63
C LEU A 11 -31.60 3.92 58.22
N SER A 12 -31.11 3.93 56.99
CA SER A 12 -30.57 2.86 56.17
C SER A 12 -29.36 2.14 56.76
N VAL A 13 -29.33 0.82 56.59
CA VAL A 13 -28.17 -0.06 56.81
C VAL A 13 -27.14 0.16 55.70
N LEU A 14 -25.92 0.61 56.06
CA LEU A 14 -24.76 0.60 55.17
C LEU A 14 -23.94 -0.66 55.42
N ILE A 15 -23.88 -1.57 54.43
CA ILE A 15 -22.95 -2.70 54.40
C ILE A 15 -21.68 -2.22 53.69
N ALA A 16 -20.57 -2.16 54.41
CA ALA A 16 -19.24 -1.99 53.83
C ALA A 16 -18.71 -3.36 53.38
N VAL A 17 -18.58 -3.57 52.08
CA VAL A 17 -17.86 -4.72 51.51
C VAL A 17 -16.41 -4.31 51.29
N LEU A 18 -15.50 -4.82 52.12
CA LEU A 18 -14.06 -4.80 51.84
C LEU A 18 -13.79 -5.80 50.71
N VAL A 19 -13.45 -5.30 49.52
CA VAL A 19 -12.80 -6.11 48.48
C VAL A 19 -11.30 -5.98 48.70
N ALA A 20 -10.68 -7.05 49.22
CA ALA A 20 -9.24 -7.21 49.19
C ALA A 20 -8.82 -7.42 47.73
N ALA A 21 -8.17 -6.42 47.13
CA ALA A 21 -7.51 -6.57 45.84
C ALA A 21 -6.37 -7.58 46.03
N MET A 22 -6.47 -8.74 45.38
CA MET A 22 -5.32 -9.62 45.24
C MET A 22 -4.41 -9.01 44.18
N ASP A 23 -3.31 -8.43 44.61
CA ASP A 23 -2.22 -8.01 43.73
C ASP A 23 -1.71 -9.23 42.96
N VAL A 24 -2.03 -9.27 41.66
CA VAL A 24 -1.34 -10.15 40.72
C VAL A 24 0.09 -9.62 40.63
N PRO A 25 1.13 -10.43 40.90
CA PRO A 25 2.50 -9.96 40.77
C PRO A 25 2.75 -9.61 39.31
N THR A 26 2.92 -8.32 39.02
CA THR A 26 3.44 -7.82 37.77
C THR A 26 4.83 -8.42 37.60
N GLN A 27 4.96 -9.46 36.77
CA GLN A 27 6.24 -10.03 36.41
C GLN A 27 7.06 -8.87 35.83
N ALA A 28 8.11 -8.44 36.56
CA ALA A 28 8.97 -7.34 36.15
C ALA A 28 9.50 -7.65 34.74
N GLN A 29 8.90 -7.01 33.74
CA GLN A 29 9.23 -7.23 32.34
C GLN A 29 10.68 -6.78 32.17
N GLN A 30 11.56 -7.68 31.75
CA GLN A 30 12.96 -7.31 31.50
C GLN A 30 12.98 -6.11 30.55
N PRO A 31 13.83 -5.09 30.81
CA PRO A 31 13.91 -3.92 29.95
C PRO A 31 14.29 -4.36 28.54
N SER A 32 13.45 -4.07 27.55
CA SER A 32 13.68 -4.49 26.17
C SER A 32 14.93 -3.79 25.62
N ARG A 33 15.81 -4.54 24.97
CA ARG A 33 16.96 -3.99 24.26
C ARG A 33 16.53 -3.42 22.91
N VAL A 34 17.40 -2.62 22.29
CA VAL A 34 17.21 -2.14 20.91
C VAL A 34 17.00 -3.32 19.96
N ARG A 35 17.84 -4.37 20.04
CA ARG A 35 17.76 -5.58 19.20
C ARG A 35 16.41 -6.28 19.28
N ASP A 36 15.74 -6.23 20.43
CA ASP A 36 14.41 -6.81 20.65
C ASP A 36 13.31 -6.05 19.88
N ARG A 37 13.62 -4.91 19.27
CA ARG A 37 12.69 -4.12 18.45
C ARG A 37 13.10 -4.04 16.98
N LEU A 38 14.19 -4.72 16.60
CA LEU A 38 14.65 -4.79 15.22
C LEU A 38 14.07 -6.01 14.53
N TRP A 39 13.65 -5.82 13.28
CA TRP A 39 13.11 -6.83 12.40
C TRP A 39 13.89 -6.83 11.09
N ILE A 40 14.02 -7.99 10.45
CA ILE A 40 14.51 -8.11 9.08
C ILE A 40 13.37 -8.53 8.17
N TRP A 41 13.25 -7.88 7.01
CA TRP A 41 12.27 -8.23 5.99
C TRP A 41 12.83 -9.32 5.08
N GLY A 42 12.18 -10.49 5.10
CA GLY A 42 12.62 -11.70 4.44
C GLY A 42 11.84 -12.03 3.18
N HIS A 43 12.58 -12.47 2.16
CA HIS A 43 12.04 -13.13 0.96
C HIS A 43 12.86 -14.39 0.65
N PRO A 44 12.33 -15.33 -0.16
CA PRO A 44 13.10 -16.49 -0.63
C PRO A 44 14.46 -16.11 -1.24
N ALA A 45 15.46 -16.97 -1.07
CA ALA A 45 16.81 -16.77 -1.60
C ALA A 45 16.80 -16.53 -3.12
N GLY A 46 17.68 -15.63 -3.59
CA GLY A 46 17.91 -15.33 -5.01
C GLY A 46 16.78 -14.60 -5.74
N VAL A 47 15.71 -14.19 -5.05
CA VAL A 47 14.51 -13.63 -5.70
C VAL A 47 14.75 -12.30 -6.44
N TYR A 48 15.81 -11.57 -6.09
CA TYR A 48 16.17 -10.29 -6.72
C TYR A 48 17.19 -10.40 -7.85
N ASN A 49 17.79 -11.57 -8.10
CA ASN A 49 18.92 -11.72 -9.04
C ASN A 49 18.56 -11.28 -10.46
N ALA A 50 17.40 -11.71 -10.96
CA ALA A 50 16.94 -11.36 -12.31
C ALA A 50 16.20 -10.00 -12.39
N SER A 51 16.07 -9.27 -11.28
CA SER A 51 15.29 -8.03 -11.21
C SER A 51 16.11 -6.86 -10.66
N TYR A 52 16.09 -6.65 -9.35
CA TYR A 52 16.73 -5.50 -8.71
C TYR A 52 18.25 -5.61 -8.71
N LEU A 53 18.82 -6.81 -8.58
CA LEU A 53 20.29 -6.96 -8.57
C LEU A 53 20.91 -7.04 -9.96
N ALA A 54 20.11 -7.31 -11.00
CA ALA A 54 20.60 -7.46 -12.38
C ALA A 54 21.41 -6.24 -12.88
N PRO A 55 21.00 -4.97 -12.68
CA PRO A 55 21.79 -3.81 -13.09
C PRO A 55 23.14 -3.68 -12.38
N LEU A 56 23.31 -4.31 -11.22
CA LEU A 56 24.58 -4.31 -10.49
C LEU A 56 25.52 -5.45 -10.93
N GLY A 57 25.05 -6.40 -11.73
CA GLY A 57 25.80 -7.62 -12.06
C GLY A 57 26.13 -8.46 -10.83
N LYS A 58 25.29 -8.41 -9.79
CA LYS A 58 25.46 -9.12 -8.53
C LYS A 58 24.34 -10.15 -8.33
N GLU A 59 24.63 -11.18 -7.55
CA GLU A 59 23.67 -12.22 -7.19
C GLU A 59 23.67 -12.43 -5.68
N SER A 60 22.50 -12.81 -5.15
CA SER A 60 22.30 -13.24 -3.78
C SER A 60 21.90 -14.71 -3.75
N THR A 61 22.42 -15.45 -2.78
CA THR A 61 22.09 -16.86 -2.53
C THR A 61 21.71 -17.13 -1.07
N ILE A 62 21.86 -16.12 -0.21
CA ILE A 62 21.62 -16.25 1.22
C ILE A 62 20.16 -16.61 1.54
N GLU A 63 19.99 -17.66 2.34
CA GLU A 63 18.69 -18.05 2.87
C GLU A 63 18.20 -17.03 3.92
N PRO A 64 16.88 -16.77 4.03
CA PRO A 64 16.34 -15.69 4.86
C PRO A 64 16.85 -15.74 6.30
N VAL A 65 16.86 -16.95 6.86
CA VAL A 65 17.20 -17.21 8.25
C VAL A 65 18.71 -17.16 8.49
N ALA A 66 19.53 -17.39 7.47
CA ALA A 66 20.98 -17.13 7.52
C ALA A 66 21.29 -15.64 7.41
N ALA A 67 20.53 -14.89 6.61
CA ALA A 67 20.63 -13.43 6.51
C ALA A 67 20.30 -12.74 7.85
N ALA A 68 19.30 -13.24 8.58
CA ALA A 68 18.97 -12.77 9.92
C ALA A 68 20.15 -12.92 10.90
N ASP A 69 20.76 -14.10 10.98
CA ASP A 69 21.96 -14.34 11.81
C ASP A 69 23.11 -13.42 11.42
N THR A 70 23.33 -13.29 10.12
CA THR A 70 24.38 -12.46 9.50
C THR A 70 24.23 -11.00 9.92
N MET A 71 22.99 -10.50 10.05
CA MET A 71 22.67 -9.15 10.51
C MET A 71 22.59 -9.02 12.05
N GLY A 72 22.63 -10.14 12.80
CA GLY A 72 22.42 -10.13 14.25
C GLY A 72 20.99 -9.75 14.67
N ILE A 73 19.99 -10.03 13.81
CA ILE A 73 18.57 -9.74 14.05
C ILE A 73 17.82 -11.06 14.23
N HIS A 74 17.04 -11.19 15.32
CA HIS A 74 16.34 -12.42 15.64
C HIS A 74 14.82 -12.36 15.41
N ASN A 75 14.29 -11.24 14.91
CA ASN A 75 12.89 -11.12 14.51
C ASN A 75 12.78 -10.95 13.00
N MET A 76 11.86 -11.66 12.37
CA MET A 76 11.68 -11.60 10.91
C MET A 76 10.24 -11.32 10.51
N ILE A 77 10.08 -10.50 9.48
CA ILE A 77 8.84 -10.39 8.72
C ILE A 77 9.09 -11.10 7.40
N PHE A 78 8.49 -12.27 7.20
CA PHE A 78 8.69 -13.05 5.98
C PHE A 78 7.52 -12.88 5.01
N VAL A 79 7.84 -12.46 3.79
CA VAL A 79 6.86 -12.16 2.75
C VAL A 79 7.05 -13.05 1.55
N ARG A 80 5.96 -13.75 1.18
CA ARG A 80 5.93 -14.54 -0.06
C ARG A 80 6.11 -13.64 -1.27
N TYR A 81 6.92 -14.10 -2.21
CA TYR A 81 7.24 -13.39 -3.44
C TYR A 81 7.23 -14.36 -4.61
N GLN A 82 6.55 -14.01 -5.71
CA GLN A 82 6.39 -14.86 -6.90
C GLN A 82 5.93 -16.30 -6.56
N ASP A 83 4.87 -16.41 -5.76
CA ASP A 83 4.29 -17.68 -5.30
C ASP A 83 5.26 -18.61 -4.53
N LYS A 84 6.38 -18.10 -4.03
CA LYS A 84 7.37 -18.86 -3.26
C LYS A 84 7.43 -18.41 -1.80
N PRO A 85 7.63 -19.35 -0.86
CA PRO A 85 7.50 -20.81 -1.02
C PRO A 85 6.08 -21.20 -1.44
N ARG A 86 5.90 -22.41 -1.99
CA ARG A 86 4.56 -22.97 -2.23
C ARG A 86 4.06 -23.67 -0.95
N PRO A 87 2.76 -23.58 -0.62
CA PRO A 87 2.20 -24.38 0.48
C PRO A 87 2.28 -25.89 0.14
N PRO A 88 2.32 -26.79 1.16
CA PRO A 88 2.36 -26.52 2.60
C PRO A 88 3.70 -25.90 3.06
N PHE A 89 3.67 -25.02 4.07
CA PHE A 89 4.81 -24.18 4.46
C PHE A 89 5.73 -24.81 5.52
N GLU A 90 5.28 -25.85 6.21
CA GLU A 90 5.91 -26.44 7.39
C GLU A 90 7.38 -26.82 7.14
N LYS A 91 7.68 -27.44 5.99
CA LYS A 91 9.06 -27.81 5.62
C LYS A 91 9.95 -26.58 5.40
N HIS A 92 9.41 -25.55 4.75
CA HIS A 92 10.17 -24.31 4.51
C HIS A 92 10.34 -23.50 5.80
N TYR A 93 9.39 -23.62 6.74
CA TYR A 93 9.43 -22.91 8.01
C TYR A 93 10.44 -23.50 9.00
N GLU A 94 10.89 -24.75 8.84
CA GLU A 94 11.76 -25.42 9.84
C GLU A 94 12.96 -24.56 10.31
N PRO A 95 13.74 -23.90 9.43
CA PRO A 95 14.84 -23.04 9.86
C PRO A 95 14.38 -21.83 10.69
N PHE A 96 13.17 -21.30 10.41
CA PHE A 96 12.63 -20.10 11.06
C PHE A 96 12.32 -20.31 12.54
N LYS A 97 12.21 -21.56 13.00
CA LYS A 97 12.00 -21.89 14.43
C LYS A 97 13.12 -21.39 15.35
N LYS A 98 14.31 -21.08 14.80
CA LYS A 98 15.44 -20.53 15.57
C LYS A 98 15.30 -19.03 15.89
N LEU A 99 14.37 -18.34 15.21
CA LEU A 99 14.11 -16.91 15.40
C LEU A 99 13.18 -16.71 16.60
N ASP A 100 13.31 -15.56 17.27
CA ASP A 100 12.49 -15.22 18.45
C ASP A 100 11.03 -14.96 18.04
N ARG A 101 10.83 -14.19 16.97
CA ARG A 101 9.50 -13.85 16.45
C ARG A 101 9.48 -13.80 14.94
N VAL A 102 8.44 -14.38 14.36
CA VAL A 102 8.18 -14.34 12.93
C VAL A 102 6.80 -13.77 12.67
N TYR A 103 6.73 -12.74 11.83
CA TYR A 103 5.50 -12.35 11.15
C TYR A 103 5.47 -12.99 9.77
N TRP A 104 4.35 -13.62 9.43
CA TRP A 104 4.20 -14.28 8.13
C TRP A 104 3.15 -13.58 7.28
N SER A 105 3.39 -13.46 5.97
CA SER A 105 2.48 -12.76 5.07
C SER A 105 1.13 -13.47 4.92
N LEU A 106 0.04 -12.76 5.23
CA LEU A 106 -1.32 -13.11 4.77
C LEU A 106 -1.62 -12.50 3.40
N VAL A 107 -0.94 -11.38 3.10
CA VAL A 107 -0.87 -10.77 1.77
C VAL A 107 0.60 -10.60 1.44
N GLY A 108 1.03 -11.25 0.36
CA GLY A 108 2.40 -11.25 -0.13
C GLY A 108 2.71 -10.11 -1.10
N ALA A 109 3.93 -10.12 -1.63
CA ALA A 109 4.42 -9.10 -2.53
C ALA A 109 3.47 -8.87 -3.72
N GLY A 110 3.29 -7.61 -4.11
CA GLY A 110 2.34 -7.20 -5.13
C GLY A 110 0.87 -7.27 -4.71
N GLY A 111 0.58 -7.47 -3.42
CA GLY A 111 -0.78 -7.60 -2.88
C GLY A 111 -1.39 -9.00 -3.08
N ALA A 112 -0.56 -9.99 -3.40
CA ALA A 112 -0.99 -11.35 -3.72
C ALA A 112 -1.56 -12.07 -2.49
N THR A 113 -2.75 -12.64 -2.61
CA THR A 113 -3.36 -13.43 -1.54
C THR A 113 -4.43 -14.37 -2.08
N SER A 114 -4.63 -15.51 -1.42
CA SER A 114 -5.75 -16.42 -1.68
C SER A 114 -6.27 -17.01 -0.37
N GLU A 115 -7.51 -17.51 -0.38
CA GLU A 115 -8.06 -18.19 0.80
C GLU A 115 -7.24 -19.43 1.16
N ASP A 116 -6.83 -20.21 0.17
CA ASP A 116 -6.04 -21.42 0.36
C ASP A 116 -4.68 -21.13 1.02
N GLU A 117 -3.96 -20.14 0.52
CA GLU A 117 -2.72 -19.65 1.14
C GLU A 117 -2.94 -19.26 2.60
N ARG A 118 -3.97 -18.43 2.88
CA ARG A 118 -4.26 -17.98 4.24
C ARG A 118 -4.58 -19.15 5.16
N ARG A 119 -5.28 -20.19 4.70
CA ARG A 119 -5.50 -21.42 5.50
C ARG A 119 -4.19 -22.10 5.88
N HIS A 120 -3.22 -22.19 4.97
CA HIS A 120 -1.91 -22.75 5.28
C HIS A 120 -1.11 -21.90 6.27
N VAL A 121 -1.17 -20.57 6.15
CA VAL A 121 -0.55 -19.66 7.12
C VAL A 121 -1.20 -19.79 8.51
N ILE A 122 -2.53 -19.86 8.57
CA ILE A 122 -3.28 -20.07 9.81
C ILE A 122 -2.88 -21.38 10.48
N ARG A 123 -2.83 -22.49 9.73
CA ARG A 123 -2.39 -23.80 10.24
C ARG A 123 -0.98 -23.73 10.82
N LEU A 124 -0.07 -23.08 10.11
CA LEU A 124 1.31 -22.89 10.58
C LEU A 124 1.34 -22.10 11.91
N ALA A 125 0.53 -21.05 12.00
CA ALA A 125 0.36 -20.21 13.18
C ALA A 125 -0.39 -20.90 14.33
N GLU A 126 -1.14 -21.98 14.10
CA GLU A 126 -1.70 -22.80 15.18
C GLU A 126 -0.64 -23.74 15.77
N GLN A 127 0.34 -24.16 14.96
CA GLN A 127 1.31 -25.21 15.30
C GLN A 127 2.67 -24.70 15.79
N THR A 128 3.00 -23.42 15.55
CA THR A 128 4.38 -22.94 15.69
C THR A 128 4.51 -21.72 16.60
N GLU A 129 5.01 -21.91 17.82
CA GLU A 129 4.98 -20.91 18.90
C GLU A 129 5.59 -19.55 18.56
N ASN A 130 6.67 -19.53 17.78
CA ASN A 130 7.39 -18.31 17.42
C ASN A 130 6.74 -17.54 16.25
N ILE A 131 5.65 -18.03 15.66
CA ILE A 131 4.77 -17.17 14.85
C ILE A 131 4.06 -16.21 15.79
N ALA A 132 4.45 -14.94 15.67
CA ALA A 132 4.09 -13.88 16.60
C ALA A 132 3.12 -12.86 15.99
N GLY A 133 2.77 -12.99 14.70
CA GLY A 133 1.91 -12.03 14.01
C GLY A 133 1.85 -12.28 12.51
N PHE A 134 1.16 -11.39 11.82
CA PHE A 134 0.98 -11.42 10.38
C PHE A 134 1.29 -10.07 9.73
N ILE A 135 1.66 -10.10 8.46
CA ILE A 135 1.90 -8.90 7.66
C ILE A 135 1.00 -8.89 6.41
N LEU A 136 0.52 -7.70 6.05
CA LEU A 136 -0.21 -7.42 4.82
C LEU A 136 0.70 -6.56 3.92
N ASP A 137 1.55 -7.22 3.12
CA ASP A 137 2.45 -6.53 2.20
C ASP A 137 1.73 -6.05 0.95
N ASP A 138 2.15 -4.88 0.43
CA ASP A 138 1.54 -4.20 -0.72
C ASP A 138 -0.01 -4.17 -0.67
N PHE A 139 -0.56 -4.12 0.55
CA PHE A 139 -1.99 -4.33 0.82
C PHE A 139 -2.88 -3.28 0.17
N PHE A 140 -2.41 -2.03 0.17
CA PHE A 140 -3.09 -0.91 -0.46
C PHE A 140 -2.53 -0.69 -1.87
N HIS A 141 -3.43 -0.51 -2.83
CA HIS A 141 -3.10 -0.15 -4.19
C HIS A 141 -3.71 1.21 -4.51
N ALA A 142 -2.84 2.16 -4.84
CA ALA A 142 -3.22 3.41 -5.47
C ALA A 142 -2.91 3.28 -6.96
N ARG A 143 -3.96 3.28 -7.78
CA ARG A 143 -3.85 3.25 -9.24
C ARG A 143 -4.33 4.57 -9.81
N PRO A 144 -3.63 5.17 -10.77
CA PRO A 144 -4.13 6.38 -11.41
C PRO A 144 -5.48 6.09 -12.08
N ARG A 145 -6.42 7.02 -11.96
CA ARG A 145 -7.66 6.99 -12.73
C ARG A 145 -7.32 7.33 -14.17
N MET A 146 -7.52 6.35 -15.04
CA MET A 146 -7.41 6.47 -16.48
C MET A 146 -8.15 5.31 -17.14
N TRP A 147 -8.41 5.46 -18.43
CA TRP A 147 -8.86 4.36 -19.27
C TRP A 147 -7.71 3.83 -20.12
N LEU A 148 -7.55 2.51 -20.15
CA LEU A 148 -6.67 1.80 -21.07
C LEU A 148 -7.45 0.72 -21.80
N ALA A 149 -7.19 0.53 -23.09
CA ALA A 149 -7.68 -0.59 -23.87
C ALA A 149 -6.95 -1.88 -23.50
N ALA A 150 -7.55 -3.04 -23.80
CA ALA A 150 -6.85 -4.32 -23.69
C ALA A 150 -5.56 -4.32 -24.52
N ASN A 151 -4.60 -5.15 -24.12
CA ASN A 151 -3.32 -5.20 -24.81
C ASN A 151 -3.48 -5.67 -26.27
N HIS A 152 -2.62 -5.17 -27.16
CA HIS A 152 -2.70 -5.39 -28.61
C HIS A 152 -4.04 -4.93 -29.21
N PRO A 153 -4.39 -3.63 -29.06
CA PRO A 153 -5.68 -3.11 -29.46
C PRO A 153 -5.95 -3.30 -30.96
N ARG A 154 -7.19 -3.68 -31.29
CA ARG A 154 -7.71 -3.64 -32.66
C ARG A 154 -8.39 -2.30 -32.88
N PHE A 155 -7.83 -1.48 -33.76
CA PHE A 155 -8.34 -0.15 -34.04
C PHE A 155 -9.53 -0.17 -35.03
N PRO A 156 -10.50 0.76 -34.90
CA PRO A 156 -10.54 1.80 -33.88
C PRO A 156 -11.01 1.29 -32.51
N VAL A 157 -10.39 1.79 -31.44
CA VAL A 157 -10.88 1.61 -30.08
C VAL A 157 -11.73 2.82 -29.70
N THR A 158 -12.95 2.59 -29.25
CA THR A 158 -13.95 3.65 -29.03
C THR A 158 -14.15 3.88 -27.54
N LEU A 159 -14.01 5.12 -27.10
CA LEU A 159 -14.50 5.63 -25.81
C LEU A 159 -15.78 6.42 -26.05
N THR A 160 -16.81 6.17 -25.25
CA THR A 160 -18.10 6.85 -25.29
C THR A 160 -18.40 7.44 -23.93
N ILE A 161 -18.77 8.71 -23.88
CA ILE A 161 -19.13 9.44 -22.69
C ILE A 161 -20.57 9.97 -22.85
N THR A 162 -21.40 9.78 -21.84
CA THR A 162 -22.83 10.10 -21.87
C THR A 162 -23.19 10.98 -20.67
N PRO A 163 -23.52 12.26 -20.87
CA PRO A 163 -24.09 13.10 -19.83
C PRO A 163 -25.48 12.60 -19.39
N PRO A 164 -25.92 12.92 -18.15
CA PRO A 164 -27.23 12.51 -17.65
C PRO A 164 -28.40 13.18 -18.40
N VAL A 165 -28.15 14.37 -18.98
CA VAL A 165 -29.10 15.13 -19.81
C VAL A 165 -28.35 15.77 -20.99
N PRO A 166 -29.03 16.09 -22.11
CA PRO A 166 -28.40 16.81 -23.22
C PRO A 166 -27.66 18.06 -22.73
N THR A 167 -26.38 18.19 -23.09
CA THR A 167 -25.45 19.14 -22.48
C THR A 167 -24.64 19.88 -23.55
N SER A 168 -24.43 21.17 -23.38
CA SER A 168 -23.56 22.01 -24.22
C SER A 168 -22.26 22.38 -23.49
N CYS A 169 -21.14 22.34 -24.20
CA CYS A 169 -19.79 22.73 -23.76
C CYS A 169 -19.06 23.37 -24.94
N GLN A 170 -18.23 24.40 -24.75
CA GLN A 170 -17.47 25.02 -25.86
C GLN A 170 -16.23 24.20 -26.23
N HIS A 171 -15.60 23.55 -25.26
CA HIS A 171 -14.37 22.80 -25.48
C HIS A 171 -14.38 21.46 -24.77
N VAL A 172 -13.57 20.56 -25.29
CA VAL A 172 -13.14 19.34 -24.61
C VAL A 172 -11.61 19.23 -24.66
N GLU A 173 -11.02 18.77 -23.58
CA GLU A 173 -9.61 18.43 -23.48
C GLU A 173 -9.47 16.92 -23.34
N LEU A 174 -8.77 16.30 -24.29
CA LEU A 174 -8.36 14.91 -24.21
C LEU A 174 -6.95 14.85 -23.65
N ILE A 175 -6.78 14.23 -22.48
CA ILE A 175 -5.50 14.23 -21.77
C ILE A 175 -4.84 12.87 -21.97
N GLN A 176 -3.63 12.90 -22.53
CA GLN A 176 -2.83 11.71 -22.79
C GLN A 176 -2.54 10.94 -21.51
N THR A 177 -2.44 9.61 -21.61
CA THR A 177 -2.02 8.74 -20.51
C THR A 177 -0.71 9.25 -19.89
N ASP A 178 -0.60 9.24 -18.57
CA ASP A 178 0.65 9.46 -17.85
C ASP A 178 1.36 8.14 -17.49
N TRP A 179 1.04 7.06 -18.23
CA TRP A 179 1.70 5.78 -18.09
C TRP A 179 3.21 5.92 -18.22
N ARG A 180 3.93 5.12 -17.42
CA ARG A 180 5.38 5.26 -17.22
C ARG A 180 6.18 5.10 -18.51
N THR A 181 5.65 4.35 -19.46
CA THR A 181 6.26 4.02 -20.75
C THR A 181 5.35 4.50 -21.89
N GLY A 182 5.94 4.84 -23.05
CA GLY A 182 5.22 5.46 -24.17
C GLY A 182 4.31 4.51 -24.96
N ASP A 183 4.37 3.23 -24.69
CA ASP A 183 3.67 2.10 -25.31
C ASP A 183 2.16 2.02 -24.98
N TYR A 184 1.62 2.99 -24.24
CA TYR A 184 0.19 3.11 -23.88
C TYR A 184 -0.46 4.38 -24.43
N ARG A 185 0.24 5.16 -25.28
CA ARG A 185 -0.23 6.47 -25.74
C ARG A 185 -1.06 6.40 -27.02
N SER A 186 -2.26 6.94 -26.97
CA SER A 186 -3.11 7.14 -28.15
C SER A 186 -2.48 8.17 -29.10
N LYS A 187 -2.60 7.96 -30.42
CA LYS A 187 -2.09 8.91 -31.43
C LYS A 187 -3.23 9.53 -32.23
N ASP A 188 -3.67 8.86 -33.29
CA ASP A 188 -4.68 9.42 -34.19
C ASP A 188 -6.06 9.23 -33.56
N VAL A 189 -6.82 10.31 -33.41
CA VAL A 189 -8.17 10.28 -32.83
C VAL A 189 -9.19 10.95 -33.74
N ALA A 190 -10.41 10.44 -33.71
CA ALA A 190 -11.58 11.11 -34.27
C ALA A 190 -12.62 11.36 -33.18
N ILE A 191 -13.10 12.59 -33.11
CA ILE A 191 -14.01 13.07 -32.09
C ILE A 191 -15.37 13.25 -32.72
N GLU A 192 -16.39 12.63 -32.12
CA GLU A 192 -17.74 12.62 -32.64
C GLU A 192 -18.72 13.01 -31.53
N VAL A 193 -19.82 13.64 -31.91
CA VAL A 193 -20.95 13.93 -31.01
C VAL A 193 -22.24 13.38 -31.61
N SER A 194 -23.20 13.07 -30.76
CA SER A 194 -24.55 12.67 -31.16
C SER A 194 -25.58 13.44 -30.34
N THR A 195 -26.59 13.99 -31.02
CA THR A 195 -27.68 14.76 -30.41
C THR A 195 -28.90 13.88 -30.06
N ASP A 196 -29.04 12.73 -30.71
CA ASP A 196 -30.13 11.76 -30.54
C ASP A 196 -29.68 10.45 -29.86
N GLY A 197 -28.36 10.22 -29.75
CA GLY A 197 -27.75 9.00 -29.23
C GLY A 197 -27.59 7.89 -30.25
N GLN A 198 -27.98 8.10 -31.51
CA GLN A 198 -27.92 7.12 -32.59
C GLN A 198 -27.02 7.56 -33.74
N GLN A 199 -27.18 8.79 -34.24
CA GLN A 199 -26.40 9.34 -35.32
C GLN A 199 -25.22 10.15 -34.79
N PHE A 200 -24.02 9.84 -35.29
CA PHE A 200 -22.78 10.48 -34.87
C PHE A 200 -22.26 11.41 -35.96
N THR A 201 -21.89 12.62 -35.57
CA THR A 201 -21.29 13.62 -36.44
C THR A 201 -19.83 13.80 -36.05
N LEU A 202 -18.93 13.67 -37.03
CA LEU A 202 -17.50 13.97 -36.84
C LEU A 202 -17.32 15.46 -36.56
N VAL A 203 -16.73 15.77 -35.42
CA VAL A 203 -16.32 17.12 -35.02
C VAL A 203 -14.93 17.43 -35.57
N GLN A 204 -13.96 16.57 -35.27
CA GLN A 204 -12.57 16.76 -35.67
C GLN A 204 -11.80 15.43 -35.67
N ALA A 205 -10.87 15.28 -36.62
CA ALA A 205 -9.78 14.30 -36.52
C ALA A 205 -8.48 15.02 -36.16
N ALA A 206 -7.69 14.45 -35.26
CA ALA A 206 -6.50 15.09 -34.73
C ALA A 206 -5.47 14.07 -34.22
N GLU A 207 -4.25 14.52 -34.01
CA GLU A 207 -3.19 13.74 -33.36
C GLU A 207 -3.05 14.17 -31.89
N LEU A 208 -3.09 13.22 -30.97
CA LEU A 208 -2.78 13.46 -29.56
C LEU A 208 -1.27 13.63 -29.36
N PRO A 209 -0.82 14.49 -28.42
CA PRO A 209 0.60 14.64 -28.13
C PRO A 209 1.27 13.32 -27.68
N ASN A 210 2.51 13.11 -28.11
CA ASN A 210 3.35 12.00 -27.64
C ASN A 210 4.09 12.35 -26.34
N GLU A 211 3.36 12.83 -25.34
CA GLU A 211 3.93 13.23 -24.05
C GLU A 211 2.94 12.94 -22.93
N ALA A 212 3.46 12.43 -21.80
CA ALA A 212 2.64 12.03 -20.65
C ALA A 212 1.82 13.22 -20.11
N GLY A 213 0.51 13.02 -19.95
CA GLY A 213 -0.38 14.02 -19.36
C GLY A 213 -0.60 15.28 -20.19
N LYS A 214 -0.06 15.40 -21.41
CA LYS A 214 -0.36 16.53 -22.29
C LYS A 214 -1.77 16.43 -22.86
N SER A 215 -2.40 17.58 -23.00
CA SER A 215 -3.78 17.70 -23.47
C SER A 215 -3.86 18.16 -24.92
N LEU A 216 -4.79 17.56 -25.66
CA LEU A 216 -5.30 18.10 -26.92
C LEU A 216 -6.65 18.79 -26.65
N ARG A 217 -6.74 20.08 -26.95
CA ARG A 217 -7.98 20.86 -26.80
C ARG A 217 -8.72 20.94 -28.13
N ILE A 218 -10.02 20.72 -28.09
CA ILE A 218 -10.90 20.66 -29.26
C ILE A 218 -12.11 21.55 -29.00
N THR A 219 -12.51 22.31 -30.01
CA THR A 219 -13.73 23.12 -29.99
C THR A 219 -14.92 22.25 -30.42
N LEU A 220 -15.96 22.22 -29.59
CA LEU A 220 -17.17 21.45 -29.87
C LEU A 220 -18.18 22.30 -30.66
N PRO A 221 -19.09 21.67 -31.43
CA PRO A 221 -20.16 22.37 -32.13
C PRO A 221 -21.08 23.12 -31.16
N THR A 222 -21.73 24.17 -31.67
CA THR A 222 -22.76 24.89 -30.92
C THR A 222 -24.00 24.01 -30.74
N GLY A 223 -24.50 23.90 -29.51
CA GLY A 223 -25.69 23.14 -29.16
C GLY A 223 -25.43 21.92 -28.26
N PRO A 224 -26.50 21.28 -27.74
CA PRO A 224 -26.36 20.19 -26.78
C PRO A 224 -26.06 18.85 -27.48
N PHE A 225 -25.23 18.02 -26.87
CA PHE A 225 -25.04 16.63 -27.25
C PHE A 225 -25.59 15.70 -26.16
N ARG A 226 -26.05 14.51 -26.58
CA ARG A 226 -26.42 13.39 -25.71
C ARG A 226 -25.29 12.39 -25.53
N VAL A 227 -24.39 12.29 -26.49
CA VAL A 227 -23.24 11.38 -26.45
C VAL A 227 -22.03 12.06 -27.06
N PHE A 228 -20.89 11.93 -26.39
CA PHE A 228 -19.57 12.29 -26.88
C PHE A 228 -18.76 11.01 -27.12
N ARG A 229 -18.02 10.94 -28.22
CA ARG A 229 -17.25 9.76 -28.60
C ARG A 229 -15.85 10.14 -29.07
N VAL A 230 -14.87 9.36 -28.63
CA VAL A 230 -13.49 9.39 -29.13
C VAL A 230 -13.19 8.05 -29.75
N GLN A 231 -12.85 8.02 -31.03
CA GLN A 231 -12.31 6.86 -31.70
C GLN A 231 -10.79 6.99 -31.77
N VAL A 232 -10.07 6.19 -31.01
CA VAL A 232 -8.62 6.05 -31.14
C VAL A 232 -8.35 5.13 -32.32
N ARG A 233 -7.59 5.61 -33.30
CA ARG A 233 -7.32 4.94 -34.58
C ARG A 233 -5.89 4.39 -34.69
N SER A 234 -4.98 4.90 -33.88
CA SER A 234 -3.60 4.44 -33.82
C SER A 234 -2.93 4.78 -32.48
N THR A 235 -1.69 4.35 -32.32
CA THR A 235 -0.83 4.61 -31.15
C THR A 235 0.47 5.29 -31.59
N HIS A 236 1.16 5.96 -30.65
CA HIS A 236 2.52 6.44 -30.86
C HIS A 236 3.57 5.33 -30.78
N ASP A 237 3.19 4.15 -30.28
CA ASP A 237 4.07 2.99 -30.23
C ASP A 237 4.26 2.37 -31.62
N THR A 238 5.49 2.47 -32.13
CA THR A 238 5.86 1.94 -33.45
C THR A 238 6.35 0.50 -33.41
N LYS A 239 6.47 -0.12 -32.22
CA LYS A 239 7.01 -1.49 -32.05
C LYS A 239 5.92 -2.54 -31.86
N GLY A 240 4.67 -2.17 -32.12
CA GLY A 240 3.49 -2.99 -31.86
C GLY A 240 2.84 -2.56 -30.56
N ALA A 241 1.77 -1.79 -30.68
CA ALA A 241 1.01 -1.22 -29.58
C ALA A 241 0.82 -2.21 -28.44
N ILE A 242 1.40 -1.93 -27.27
CA ILE A 242 0.98 -2.65 -26.06
C ILE A 242 -0.45 -2.25 -25.76
N SER A 243 -0.78 -0.96 -25.68
CA SER A 243 -2.16 -0.50 -25.47
C SER A 243 -2.39 0.93 -26.03
N CYS A 244 -3.58 1.48 -25.81
CA CYS A 244 -3.90 2.89 -25.99
C CYS A 244 -4.91 3.31 -24.91
N GLY A 245 -5.07 4.62 -24.69
CA GLY A 245 -5.99 5.12 -23.68
C GLY A 245 -5.98 6.63 -23.53
N LEU A 246 -6.63 7.09 -22.46
CA LEU A 246 -6.64 8.49 -22.03
C LEU A 246 -6.57 8.55 -20.51
N LYS A 247 -5.82 9.52 -19.98
CA LYS A 247 -5.81 9.82 -18.55
C LYS A 247 -7.15 10.39 -18.12
N ALA A 248 -7.62 11.42 -18.82
CA ALA A 248 -8.85 12.11 -18.49
C ALA A 248 -9.47 12.78 -19.73
N VAL A 249 -10.76 13.07 -19.64
CA VAL A 249 -11.50 13.89 -20.60
C VAL A 249 -12.17 15.02 -19.82
N ARG A 250 -11.77 16.27 -20.08
CA ARG A 250 -12.36 17.45 -19.41
C ARG A 250 -13.20 18.25 -20.37
N PHE A 251 -14.47 18.45 -20.02
CA PHE A 251 -15.33 19.37 -20.73
C PHE A 251 -15.24 20.76 -20.11
N LEU A 252 -15.24 21.80 -20.93
CA LEU A 252 -15.23 23.18 -20.47
C LEU A 252 -16.51 23.91 -20.91
N ARG A 253 -17.15 24.56 -19.94
CA ARG A 253 -18.25 25.50 -20.14
C ARG A 253 -17.84 26.88 -19.65
N ASP A 254 -17.89 27.87 -20.53
CA ASP A 254 -17.50 29.26 -20.25
C ASP A 254 -16.07 29.37 -19.68
N GLY A 255 -15.19 28.50 -20.18
CA GLY A 255 -13.80 28.41 -19.73
C GLY A 255 -13.58 27.64 -18.41
N GLN A 256 -14.65 27.18 -17.75
CA GLN A 256 -14.58 26.43 -16.49
C GLN A 256 -14.78 24.92 -16.71
N PRO A 257 -14.07 24.04 -15.98
CA PRO A 257 -14.32 22.60 -16.01
C PRO A 257 -15.76 22.25 -15.58
N VAL A 258 -16.38 21.33 -16.32
CA VAL A 258 -17.69 20.76 -15.96
C VAL A 258 -17.49 19.58 -15.03
N ASP A 259 -18.30 19.51 -13.97
CA ASP A 259 -18.36 18.35 -13.07
C ASP A 259 -19.01 17.14 -13.78
N LEU A 260 -18.31 16.01 -13.76
CA LEU A 260 -18.67 14.78 -14.47
C LEU A 260 -19.17 13.67 -13.53
N GLN A 261 -19.36 13.93 -12.23
CA GLN A 261 -19.70 12.90 -11.22
C GLN A 261 -20.89 12.00 -11.61
N ASN A 262 -21.88 12.55 -12.33
CA ASN A 262 -23.09 11.82 -12.76
C ASN A 262 -23.08 11.39 -14.23
N TRP A 263 -21.95 11.54 -14.91
CA TRP A 263 -21.80 11.12 -16.30
C TRP A 263 -21.41 9.64 -16.35
N LYS A 264 -21.69 9.00 -17.47
CA LYS A 264 -21.32 7.61 -17.72
C LYS A 264 -20.24 7.54 -18.78
N ALA A 265 -19.34 6.56 -18.67
CA ALA A 265 -18.39 6.24 -19.72
C ALA A 265 -18.41 4.74 -20.02
N GLY A 266 -18.24 4.40 -21.29
CA GLY A 266 -18.08 3.04 -21.78
C GLY A 266 -17.03 2.98 -22.87
N ALA A 267 -16.39 1.83 -23.05
CA ALA A 267 -15.39 1.66 -24.09
C ALA A 267 -15.57 0.32 -24.81
N SER A 268 -15.16 0.26 -26.08
CA SER A 268 -15.18 -0.99 -26.86
C SER A 268 -14.09 -1.98 -26.44
N SER A 269 -13.11 -1.55 -25.65
CA SER A 269 -12.05 -2.37 -25.08
C SER A 269 -11.54 -1.75 -23.77
N THR A 270 -11.20 -2.59 -22.79
CA THR A 270 -10.69 -2.17 -21.49
C THR A 270 -9.62 -3.13 -20.97
N TYR A 271 -8.59 -2.61 -20.30
CA TYR A 271 -7.63 -3.39 -19.53
C TYR A 271 -8.11 -3.56 -18.07
N PRO A 272 -7.91 -4.74 -17.43
CA PRO A 272 -8.29 -4.95 -16.04
C PRO A 272 -7.77 -3.87 -15.08
N GLY A 273 -8.70 -3.16 -14.42
CA GLY A 273 -8.39 -2.05 -13.50
C GLY A 273 -8.34 -0.66 -14.13
N PHE A 274 -8.51 -0.53 -15.45
CA PHE A 274 -8.49 0.75 -16.19
C PHE A 274 -9.75 0.89 -17.07
N ALA A 275 -10.91 0.87 -16.41
CA ALA A 275 -12.20 0.99 -17.06
C ALA A 275 -12.45 2.42 -17.62
N ALA A 276 -13.44 2.53 -18.49
CA ALA A 276 -13.75 3.76 -19.22
C ALA A 276 -14.09 4.95 -18.31
N ASP A 277 -14.73 4.71 -17.16
CA ASP A 277 -15.07 5.72 -16.15
C ASP A 277 -13.84 6.37 -15.50
N GLY A 278 -12.66 5.75 -15.63
CA GLY A 278 -11.39 6.32 -15.18
C GLY A 278 -11.05 7.67 -15.81
N VAL A 279 -11.67 8.06 -16.93
CA VAL A 279 -11.43 9.36 -17.58
C VAL A 279 -12.27 10.51 -17.03
N LEU A 280 -13.29 10.23 -16.21
CA LEU A 280 -14.28 11.22 -15.76
C LEU A 280 -13.83 12.00 -14.53
N GLU A 281 -12.88 11.46 -13.78
CA GLU A 281 -12.38 12.05 -12.53
C GLU A 281 -10.86 12.00 -12.50
N ASP A 282 -10.23 13.13 -12.21
CA ASP A 282 -8.80 13.17 -11.91
C ASP A 282 -8.51 12.52 -10.54
N GLY A 283 -7.35 11.89 -10.39
CA GLY A 283 -6.87 11.35 -9.11
C GLY A 283 -6.52 9.88 -9.16
N GLU A 284 -6.49 9.24 -7.99
CA GLU A 284 -6.18 7.82 -7.83
C GLU A 284 -7.42 7.03 -7.39
N ARG A 285 -7.55 5.81 -7.90
CA ARG A 285 -8.47 4.81 -7.39
C ARG A 285 -7.71 3.95 -6.38
N PHE A 286 -8.15 4.04 -5.13
CA PHE A 286 -7.64 3.20 -4.07
C PHE A 286 -8.41 1.87 -4.04
N SER A 287 -7.68 0.80 -3.73
CA SER A 287 -8.22 -0.54 -3.49
C SER A 287 -7.31 -1.26 -2.49
N ALA A 288 -7.80 -2.35 -1.91
CA ALA A 288 -7.05 -3.19 -0.98
C ALA A 288 -7.25 -4.67 -1.30
N SER A 289 -6.31 -5.53 -0.90
CA SER A 289 -6.38 -6.98 -1.18
C SER A 289 -7.49 -7.71 -0.42
N LEU A 290 -7.98 -7.15 0.70
CA LEU A 290 -9.06 -7.68 1.54
C LEU A 290 -9.98 -6.53 1.97
N SER A 291 -11.27 -6.83 2.21
CA SER A 291 -12.22 -5.87 2.77
C SER A 291 -12.02 -5.69 4.29
N PRO A 292 -12.53 -4.59 4.90
CA PRO A 292 -12.52 -4.42 6.35
C PRO A 292 -13.16 -5.59 7.10
N GLU A 293 -14.27 -6.13 6.61
CA GLU A 293 -14.96 -7.27 7.23
C GLU A 293 -14.11 -8.54 7.20
N GLN A 294 -13.35 -8.76 6.12
CA GLN A 294 -12.41 -9.87 6.04
C GLN A 294 -11.23 -9.70 7.01
N LEU A 295 -10.74 -8.47 7.19
CA LEU A 295 -9.71 -8.17 8.19
C LEU A 295 -10.22 -8.38 9.61
N HIS A 296 -11.42 -7.89 9.90
CA HIS A 296 -12.10 -8.10 11.18
C HIS A 296 -12.19 -9.60 11.52
N ALA A 297 -12.66 -10.41 10.59
CA ALA A 297 -12.77 -11.85 10.76
C ALA A 297 -11.41 -12.55 10.97
N LEU A 298 -10.32 -12.02 10.40
CA LEU A 298 -8.96 -12.50 10.65
C LEU A 298 -8.46 -12.09 12.04
N GLY A 299 -8.74 -10.86 12.48
CA GLY A 299 -8.35 -10.32 13.78
C GLY A 299 -9.06 -10.98 14.97
N GLU A 300 -10.28 -11.51 14.78
CA GLU A 300 -10.99 -12.25 15.82
C GLU A 300 -10.47 -13.68 16.06
N ARG A 301 -9.57 -14.18 15.21
CA ARG A 301 -9.01 -15.53 15.36
C ARG A 301 -8.06 -15.63 16.54
N HIS A 302 -8.11 -16.77 17.21
CA HIS A 302 -7.22 -17.12 18.30
C HIS A 302 -6.30 -18.26 17.87
N TYR A 303 -5.01 -18.08 18.08
CA TYR A 303 -3.94 -19.01 17.77
C TYR A 303 -3.30 -19.43 19.08
N ARG A 304 -3.46 -20.71 19.45
CA ARG A 304 -2.97 -21.24 20.74
C ARG A 304 -3.48 -20.40 21.94
N GLY A 305 -4.76 -20.04 21.92
CA GLY A 305 -5.41 -19.30 23.01
C GLY A 305 -5.19 -17.78 23.03
N LYS A 306 -4.47 -17.20 22.06
CA LYS A 306 -4.22 -15.75 21.99
C LYS A 306 -4.51 -15.17 20.61
N LYS A 307 -4.88 -13.88 20.54
CA LYS A 307 -4.86 -13.13 19.27
C LYS A 307 -3.41 -12.85 18.87
N LEU A 308 -3.15 -12.85 17.57
CA LEU A 308 -1.85 -12.47 17.00
C LEU A 308 -2.03 -11.18 16.21
N PRO A 309 -1.12 -10.19 16.34
CA PRO A 309 -1.24 -8.91 15.67
C PRO A 309 -1.20 -9.04 14.15
N ILE A 310 -2.06 -8.28 13.47
CA ILE A 310 -2.01 -8.06 12.02
C ILE A 310 -1.36 -6.70 11.76
N THR A 311 -0.33 -6.68 10.93
CA THR A 311 0.41 -5.46 10.55
C THR A 311 0.11 -5.09 9.11
N ALA A 312 -0.32 -3.85 8.85
CA ALA A 312 -0.49 -3.33 7.49
C ALA A 312 0.72 -2.52 7.02
N VAL A 313 1.19 -2.77 5.79
CA VAL A 313 2.19 -1.92 5.13
C VAL A 313 1.51 -0.66 4.60
N VAL A 314 2.03 0.51 4.97
CA VAL A 314 1.59 1.82 4.48
C VAL A 314 2.78 2.56 3.89
N TYR A 315 2.77 2.77 2.58
CA TYR A 315 3.75 3.64 1.95
C TYR A 315 3.39 5.11 2.19
N ALA A 316 4.40 5.96 2.38
CA ALA A 316 4.21 7.40 2.64
C ALA A 316 3.26 8.08 1.64
N ARG A 317 3.35 7.72 0.35
CA ARG A 317 2.48 8.25 -0.72
C ARG A 317 1.01 7.82 -0.64
N GLN A 318 0.71 6.79 0.14
CA GLN A 318 -0.64 6.23 0.26
C GLN A 318 -1.43 6.83 1.42
N ILE A 319 -0.76 7.56 2.33
CA ILE A 319 -1.42 8.09 3.54
C ILE A 319 -2.57 8.99 3.12
N SER A 320 -3.80 8.53 3.39
CA SER A 320 -5.02 9.26 3.08
C SER A 320 -6.16 8.79 4.00
N PRO A 321 -7.22 9.61 4.19
CA PRO A 321 -8.39 9.21 4.98
C PRO A 321 -9.08 7.94 4.47
N TRP A 322 -8.92 7.60 3.19
CA TRP A 322 -9.51 6.39 2.60
C TRP A 322 -9.03 5.09 3.25
N LEU A 323 -7.80 5.07 3.78
CA LEU A 323 -7.23 3.88 4.41
C LEU A 323 -7.86 3.60 5.79
N LYS A 324 -8.49 4.60 6.43
CA LYS A 324 -8.93 4.51 7.82
C LYS A 324 -9.81 3.30 8.14
N PRO A 325 -10.87 2.97 7.36
CA PRO A 325 -11.70 1.81 7.67
C PRO A 325 -10.94 0.48 7.67
N TYR A 326 -9.84 0.38 6.92
CA TYR A 326 -8.99 -0.81 6.91
C TYR A 326 -7.99 -0.80 8.08
N LEU A 327 -7.41 0.37 8.35
CA LEU A 327 -6.42 0.51 9.42
C LEU A 327 -7.04 0.43 10.83
N ASP A 328 -8.35 0.63 10.95
CA ASP A 328 -9.08 0.40 12.19
C ASP A 328 -9.14 -1.10 12.55
N GLU A 329 -9.06 -1.99 11.56
CA GLU A 329 -9.16 -3.46 11.70
C GLU A 329 -7.80 -4.19 11.85
N VAL A 330 -6.67 -3.48 11.93
CA VAL A 330 -5.33 -4.08 12.07
C VAL A 330 -4.62 -3.58 13.32
N ASP A 331 -3.84 -4.42 14.00
CA ASP A 331 -3.23 -4.10 15.29
C ASP A 331 -2.00 -3.20 15.21
N GLN A 332 -1.31 -3.20 14.06
CA GLN A 332 -0.06 -2.48 13.84
C GLN A 332 0.02 -1.94 12.41
N VAL A 333 0.85 -0.91 12.20
CA VAL A 333 1.18 -0.42 10.86
C VAL A 333 2.69 -0.31 10.69
N SER A 334 3.18 -0.50 9.47
CA SER A 334 4.56 -0.18 9.12
C SER A 334 4.62 0.95 8.10
N LEU A 335 5.40 1.99 8.38
CA LEU A 335 5.60 3.14 7.52
C LEU A 335 6.81 2.94 6.61
N TRP A 336 6.61 3.07 5.29
CA TRP A 336 7.67 2.89 4.30
C TRP A 336 7.84 4.11 3.39
N THR A 337 9.08 4.54 3.21
CA THR A 337 9.46 5.61 2.27
C THR A 337 10.20 5.00 1.09
N TRP A 338 9.49 4.82 -0.04
CA TRP A 338 10.00 4.09 -1.21
C TRP A 338 11.22 4.73 -1.87
N ARG A 339 11.21 6.06 -2.05
CA ARG A 339 12.29 6.77 -2.73
C ARG A 339 13.26 7.38 -1.72
N PRO A 340 14.58 7.23 -1.89
CA PRO A 340 15.55 7.88 -1.00
C PRO A 340 15.40 9.40 -0.92
N ALA A 341 14.96 10.05 -2.00
CA ALA A 341 14.73 11.50 -2.02
C ALA A 341 13.54 11.94 -1.13
N ASP A 342 12.58 11.05 -0.86
CA ASP A 342 11.40 11.34 -0.04
C ASP A 342 11.68 11.17 1.47
N LEU A 343 12.87 10.66 1.85
CA LEU A 343 13.26 10.49 3.25
C LEU A 343 13.26 11.81 4.02
N ASP A 344 13.50 12.94 3.34
CA ASP A 344 13.49 14.28 3.94
C ASP A 344 12.11 14.63 4.56
N ARG A 345 11.05 13.92 4.14
CA ARG A 345 9.67 14.12 4.60
C ARG A 345 9.19 13.06 5.59
N VAL A 346 10.04 12.11 6.00
CA VAL A 346 9.62 10.96 6.83
C VAL A 346 9.00 11.38 8.16
N THR A 347 9.46 12.48 8.78
CA THR A 347 8.86 13.03 10.01
C THR A 347 7.44 13.55 9.79
N GLU A 348 7.19 14.23 8.66
CA GLU A 348 5.86 14.70 8.26
C GLU A 348 4.93 13.51 8.02
N ASN A 349 5.43 12.50 7.31
CA ASN A 349 4.67 11.30 6.96
C ASN A 349 4.31 10.48 8.20
N LEU A 350 5.23 10.32 9.15
CA LEU A 350 4.92 9.65 10.43
C LEU A 350 3.83 10.42 11.18
N THR A 351 3.95 11.75 11.26
CA THR A 351 2.94 12.59 11.92
C THR A 351 1.57 12.48 11.25
N ALA A 352 1.52 12.41 9.93
CA ALA A 352 0.28 12.21 9.18
C ALA A 352 -0.33 10.82 9.44
N LEU A 353 0.50 9.77 9.49
CA LEU A 353 0.07 8.42 9.81
C LEU A 353 -0.44 8.31 11.26
N GLU A 354 0.26 8.89 12.24
CA GLU A 354 -0.16 8.93 13.65
C GLU A 354 -1.53 9.61 13.83
N LYS A 355 -1.81 10.67 13.06
CA LYS A 355 -3.13 11.32 13.05
C LYS A 355 -4.21 10.41 12.47
N LEU A 356 -3.86 9.58 11.48
CA LEU A 356 -4.80 8.66 10.83
C LEU A 356 -5.12 7.45 11.74
N VAL A 357 -4.13 6.96 12.49
CA VAL A 357 -4.23 5.80 13.40
C VAL A 357 -3.73 6.13 14.82
N PRO A 358 -4.43 6.99 15.58
CA PRO A 358 -3.95 7.43 16.89
C PRO A 358 -3.68 6.27 17.85
N GLY A 359 -2.50 6.27 18.48
CA GLY A 359 -2.09 5.26 19.46
C GLY A 359 -1.74 3.89 18.88
N ARG A 360 -1.85 3.70 17.56
CA ARG A 360 -1.50 2.42 16.91
C ARG A 360 0.02 2.26 16.88
N PRO A 361 0.58 1.10 17.27
CA PRO A 361 2.01 0.83 17.13
C PRO A 361 2.48 0.96 15.67
N VAL A 362 3.52 1.78 15.46
CA VAL A 362 4.15 1.99 14.15
C VAL A 362 5.51 1.31 14.11
N LEU A 363 5.78 0.52 13.07
CA LEU A 363 7.11 0.01 12.73
C LEU A 363 7.70 0.88 11.61
N LEU A 364 8.94 1.35 11.75
CA LEU A 364 9.60 2.11 10.69
C LEU A 364 10.30 1.17 9.72
N GLY A 365 9.90 1.18 8.45
CA GLY A 365 10.60 0.48 7.39
C GLY A 365 11.85 1.22 6.93
N CYS A 366 12.98 0.51 6.87
CA CYS A 366 14.26 1.00 6.43
C CYS A 366 14.79 0.19 5.23
N TYR A 367 14.82 0.81 4.05
CA TYR A 367 15.40 0.18 2.86
C TYR A 367 16.92 0.25 2.93
N MET A 368 17.61 -0.89 2.72
CA MET A 368 19.06 -0.97 2.60
C MET A 368 19.54 -0.87 1.13
N TYR A 369 18.62 -0.64 0.20
CA TYR A 369 18.85 -0.62 -1.25
C TYR A 369 17.87 0.36 -1.92
N ASP A 370 18.31 1.04 -2.99
CA ASP A 370 17.46 1.95 -3.76
C ASP A 370 16.67 1.18 -4.82
N PHE A 371 15.47 0.70 -4.45
CA PHE A 371 14.58 -0.03 -5.35
C PHE A 371 13.93 0.82 -6.44
N ASP A 372 13.90 2.16 -6.27
CA ASP A 372 13.35 3.09 -7.28
C ASP A 372 14.32 3.24 -8.46
N GLN A 373 15.60 3.46 -8.18
CA GLN A 373 16.64 3.59 -9.21
C GLN A 373 17.40 2.30 -9.51
N ARG A 374 17.14 1.24 -8.74
CA ARG A 374 17.79 -0.08 -8.87
C ARG A 374 19.31 0.02 -8.75
N LYS A 375 19.77 0.62 -7.65
CA LYS A 375 21.19 0.80 -7.33
C LYS A 375 21.47 0.73 -5.83
N SER A 376 22.76 0.72 -5.47
CA SER A 376 23.18 0.83 -4.07
C SER A 376 22.61 2.10 -3.42
N LEU A 377 22.07 1.97 -2.21
CA LEU A 377 21.64 3.11 -1.41
C LEU A 377 22.88 3.83 -0.85
N PRO A 378 22.99 5.17 -0.97
CA PRO A 378 24.05 5.92 -0.31
C PRO A 378 24.02 5.73 1.22
N VAL A 379 25.18 5.51 1.84
CA VAL A 379 25.29 5.27 3.28
C VAL A 379 24.72 6.43 4.10
N GLU A 380 24.83 7.66 3.62
CA GLU A 380 24.26 8.85 4.26
C GLU A 380 22.73 8.77 4.37
N ARG A 381 22.06 8.23 3.34
CA ARG A 381 20.61 8.01 3.34
C ARG A 381 20.23 6.84 4.26
N MET A 382 21.09 5.82 4.38
CA MET A 382 20.90 4.74 5.37
C MET A 382 21.05 5.27 6.80
N LYS A 383 22.13 6.01 7.10
CA LYS A 383 22.36 6.68 8.39
C LYS A 383 21.19 7.55 8.79
N MET A 384 20.72 8.40 7.88
CA MET A 384 19.61 9.32 8.14
C MET A 384 18.36 8.60 8.65
N GLN A 385 17.87 7.59 7.94
CA GLN A 385 16.64 6.89 8.31
C GLN A 385 16.81 6.04 9.58
N VAL A 386 17.98 5.41 9.76
CA VAL A 386 18.25 4.56 10.91
C VAL A 386 18.45 5.36 12.19
N GLU A 387 19.24 6.43 12.16
CA GLU A 387 19.47 7.27 13.35
C GLU A 387 18.19 8.01 13.78
N LEU A 388 17.35 8.40 12.82
CA LEU A 388 16.05 8.98 13.12
C LEU A 388 15.11 7.93 13.73
N GLY A 389 15.04 6.74 13.13
CA GLY A 389 14.27 5.62 13.68
C GLY A 389 14.73 5.23 15.08
N TYR A 390 16.03 5.19 15.31
CA TYR A 390 16.62 4.89 16.61
C TYR A 390 16.21 5.89 17.68
N ARG A 391 16.25 7.18 17.35
CA ARG A 391 15.74 8.24 18.23
C ARG A 391 14.28 8.02 18.58
N TRP A 392 13.42 7.82 17.58
CA TRP A 392 11.99 7.56 17.80
C TRP A 392 11.72 6.29 18.60
N LEU A 393 12.55 5.26 18.43
CA LEU A 393 12.46 4.02 19.19
C LEU A 393 12.75 4.27 20.67
N ARG A 394 13.78 5.06 20.99
CA ARG A 394 14.12 5.46 22.38
C ARG A 394 13.09 6.38 23.01
N GLU A 395 12.43 7.20 22.19
CA GLU A 395 11.32 8.07 22.60
C GLU A 395 9.99 7.31 22.76
N GLY A 396 9.93 6.03 22.38
CA GLY A 396 8.71 5.23 22.38
C GLY A 396 7.69 5.64 21.31
N ARG A 397 8.09 6.49 20.35
CA ARG A 397 7.25 6.98 19.27
C ARG A 397 6.97 5.91 18.19
N ILE A 398 7.94 5.03 17.96
CA ILE A 398 7.77 3.83 17.12
C ILE A 398 7.99 2.57 17.95
N ALA A 399 7.33 1.49 17.57
CA ALA A 399 7.40 0.20 18.25
C ALA A 399 8.64 -0.62 17.85
N GLY A 400 9.18 -0.38 16.66
CA GLY A 400 10.34 -1.09 16.12
C GLY A 400 10.78 -0.60 14.74
N MET A 401 11.86 -1.18 14.24
CA MET A 401 12.47 -0.85 12.95
C MET A 401 12.63 -2.12 12.10
N ILE A 402 12.36 -2.03 10.80
CA ILE A 402 12.39 -3.16 9.87
C ILE A 402 13.45 -2.89 8.81
N PHE A 403 14.45 -3.75 8.66
CA PHE A 403 15.49 -3.63 7.64
C PHE A 403 15.17 -4.47 6.41
N LEU A 404 15.08 -3.84 5.23
CA LEU A 404 14.72 -4.50 3.97
C LEU A 404 15.92 -4.59 3.02
N ALA A 405 16.30 -5.78 2.50
CA ALA A 405 15.73 -7.13 2.69
C ALA A 405 16.84 -8.19 2.80
N THR A 406 16.47 -9.41 3.21
CA THR A 406 17.39 -10.57 3.27
C THR A 406 18.18 -10.81 1.97
N PRO A 407 17.64 -10.68 0.74
CA PRO A 407 18.41 -10.91 -0.49
C PRO A 407 19.47 -9.83 -0.78
N ASN A 408 19.59 -8.80 0.06
CA ASN A 408 20.63 -7.78 -0.07
C ASN A 408 21.86 -8.11 0.80
N VAL A 409 21.75 -9.08 1.72
CA VAL A 409 22.68 -9.23 2.84
C VAL A 409 24.05 -9.81 2.45
N ASP A 410 24.11 -10.65 1.42
CA ASP A 410 25.35 -11.27 0.92
C ASP A 410 25.89 -10.61 -0.36
N VAL A 411 25.33 -9.47 -0.75
CA VAL A 411 25.61 -8.79 -2.02
C VAL A 411 26.80 -7.81 -1.91
N GLY A 412 27.29 -7.53 -0.69
CA GLY A 412 28.36 -6.56 -0.46
C GLY A 412 27.92 -5.13 -0.80
N LEU A 413 26.80 -4.69 -0.21
CA LEU A 413 26.31 -3.32 -0.31
C LEU A 413 26.77 -2.53 0.93
N GLU A 414 27.35 -1.35 0.73
CA GLU A 414 27.89 -0.53 1.83
C GLU A 414 26.83 -0.16 2.87
N ALA A 415 25.58 0.11 2.45
CA ALA A 415 24.47 0.40 3.36
C ALA A 415 24.12 -0.80 4.27
N VAL A 416 24.25 -2.03 3.77
CA VAL A 416 24.02 -3.26 4.56
C VAL A 416 25.14 -3.43 5.58
N GLU A 417 26.40 -3.29 5.17
CA GLU A 417 27.54 -3.43 6.07
C GLU A 417 27.54 -2.37 7.17
N TRP A 418 27.25 -1.11 6.82
CA TRP A 418 27.08 -0.05 7.79
C TRP A 418 25.94 -0.36 8.79
N THR A 419 24.81 -0.87 8.30
CA THR A 419 23.66 -1.24 9.15
C THR A 419 24.04 -2.36 10.13
N ARG A 420 24.79 -3.36 9.67
CA ARG A 420 25.27 -4.47 10.52
C ARG A 420 26.19 -3.96 11.63
N GLU A 421 27.15 -3.10 11.31
CA GLU A 421 28.03 -2.46 12.30
C GLU A 421 27.24 -1.64 13.31
N TRP A 422 26.24 -0.88 12.84
CA TRP A 422 25.34 -0.11 13.70
C TRP A 422 24.57 -1.01 14.68
N ILE A 423 24.03 -2.14 14.23
CA ILE A 423 23.35 -3.12 15.11
C ILE A 423 24.29 -3.67 16.17
N VAL A 424 25.56 -3.95 15.82
CA VAL A 424 26.56 -4.40 16.79
C VAL A 424 26.81 -3.34 17.88
N GLN A 425 26.84 -2.07 17.49
CA GLN A 425 27.12 -0.96 18.42
C GLN A 425 25.98 -0.71 19.41
N VAL A 426 24.72 -0.68 18.94
CA VAL A 426 23.58 -0.22 19.76
C VAL A 426 22.62 -1.34 20.17
N GLY A 427 22.73 -2.53 19.57
CA GLY A 427 21.72 -3.58 19.71
C GLY A 427 21.47 -4.01 21.16
N ASP A 428 22.48 -3.96 22.01
CA ASP A 428 22.39 -4.35 23.42
C ASP A 428 22.07 -3.20 24.38
N GLU A 429 21.89 -1.98 23.87
CA GLU A 429 21.39 -0.86 24.66
C GLU A 429 19.96 -1.12 25.15
N LYS A 430 19.67 -0.73 26.39
CA LYS A 430 18.32 -0.85 26.98
C LYS A 430 17.44 0.30 26.54
N LEU A 431 16.23 -0.02 26.09
CA LEU A 431 15.16 0.96 25.91
C LEU A 431 14.48 1.23 27.26
N LYS A 432 13.95 2.44 27.40
CA LYS A 432 13.26 2.90 28.61
C LYS A 432 11.84 2.36 28.70
#